data_AF-A0A929ELK9-F1
#
_entry.id   AF-A0A929ELK9-F1
#
_cell.length_a   1.000
_cell.length_b   1.000
_cell.length_c   1.000
_cell.angle_alpha   90.00
_cell.angle_beta   90.00
_cell.angle_gamma   90.00
#
_symmetry.space_group_name_H-M   'P 1'
#
loop_
_entity.id
_entity.type
_entity.pdbx_description
1 polymer ?
#
loop_
_entity_poly.entity_id
_entity_poly.type
_entity_poly.pdbx_seq_one_letter_code
_entity_poly.pdbx_strand_id
1 'polypeptide(L)'
;LLLEVNPRPSASAELISKEIPLFQYHINASLGDLPTTPVVQSNIKASLHYFYADDNYTVPTDMNWSEECCDLPQSGSTIKKGQPICTIIAQRGKVKNIKQSLILQMKIL
;
A
#
# COMPACT_ATOMS: atom_id res chain seq x y z
N LEU A 1 20.16 -13.57 -11.16
CA LEU A 1 19.52 -13.11 -12.41
C LEU A 1 18.99 -11.71 -12.16
N LEU A 2 19.36 -10.73 -12.98
CA LEU A 2 18.76 -9.37 -12.95
C LEU A 2 17.63 -9.35 -13.97
N LEU A 3 16.40 -9.02 -13.53
CA LEU A 3 15.23 -8.96 -14.41
C LEU A 3 15.03 -7.55 -14.98
N GLU A 4 14.91 -6.55 -14.11
CA GLU A 4 14.70 -5.15 -14.49
C GLU A 4 15.27 -4.19 -13.45
N VAL A 5 15.42 -2.92 -13.82
CA VAL A 5 15.76 -1.80 -12.93
C VAL A 5 14.77 -0.66 -13.20
N ASN A 6 14.11 -0.18 -12.15
CA ASN A 6 13.24 0.99 -12.22
C ASN A 6 14.02 2.23 -11.73
N PRO A 7 14.41 3.18 -12.61
CA PRO A 7 15.19 4.36 -12.24
C PRO A 7 14.33 5.47 -11.59
N ARG A 8 13.33 5.07 -10.81
CA ARG A 8 12.41 5.94 -10.07
C ARG A 8 11.94 5.20 -8.81
N PRO A 9 11.49 5.90 -7.76
CA PRO A 9 10.83 5.24 -6.63
C PRO A 9 9.69 4.32 -7.13
N SER A 10 9.82 3.03 -6.85
CA SER A 10 8.83 2.01 -7.20
C SER A 10 7.76 1.92 -6.11
N ALA A 11 6.66 1.20 -6.36
CA ALA A 11 5.59 1.07 -5.37
C ALA A 11 6.06 0.39 -4.06
N SER A 12 7.05 -0.52 -4.14
CA SER A 12 7.66 -1.12 -2.94
C SER A 12 8.37 -0.12 -2.03
N ALA A 13 8.62 1.10 -2.50
CA ALA A 13 9.15 2.19 -1.67
C ALA A 13 8.23 2.54 -0.50
N GLU A 14 6.94 2.22 -0.57
CA GLU A 14 5.99 2.41 0.54
C GLU A 14 6.33 1.60 1.80
N LEU A 15 7.20 0.58 1.69
CA LEU A 15 7.71 -0.19 2.84
C LEU A 15 8.91 0.47 3.53
N ILE A 16 9.46 1.54 2.96
CA ILE A 16 10.51 2.32 3.60
C ILE A 16 9.88 3.10 4.76
N SER A 17 10.60 3.21 5.88
CA SER A 17 10.11 3.95 7.05
C SER A 17 9.68 5.37 6.65
N LYS A 18 8.51 5.80 7.13
CA LYS A 18 8.01 7.17 6.89
C LYS A 18 8.92 8.26 7.50
N GLU A 19 9.78 7.89 8.44
CA GLU A 19 10.81 8.77 9.02
C GLU A 19 11.93 9.09 8.02
N ILE A 20 12.08 8.29 6.96
CA ILE A 20 13.04 8.51 5.89
C ILE A 20 12.38 9.37 4.82
N PRO A 21 12.87 10.59 4.55
CA PRO A 21 12.28 11.50 3.57
C PRO A 21 12.69 11.11 2.14
N LEU A 22 12.32 9.90 1.71
CA LEU A 22 12.79 9.26 0.47
C LEU A 22 12.62 10.16 -0.77
N PHE A 23 11.45 10.78 -0.92
CA PHE A 23 11.19 11.67 -2.06
C PHE A 23 12.06 12.93 -2.02
N GLN A 24 12.32 13.49 -0.84
CA GLN A 24 13.22 14.63 -0.71
C GLN A 24 14.66 14.23 -1.07
N TYR A 25 15.13 13.06 -0.65
CA TYR A 25 16.42 12.54 -1.08
C TYR A 25 16.50 12.32 -2.59
N HIS A 26 15.42 11.82 -3.21
CA HIS A 26 15.37 11.67 -4.65
C HIS A 26 15.44 13.02 -5.39
N ILE A 27 14.75 14.04 -4.87
CA ILE A 27 14.78 15.42 -5.41
C ILE A 27 16.19 16.01 -5.26
N ASN A 28 16.77 15.96 -4.05
CA ASN A 28 18.12 16.49 -3.78
C ASN A 28 19.17 15.81 -4.66
N ALA A 29 19.12 14.48 -4.78
CA ALA A 29 20.03 13.72 -5.62
C ALA A 29 19.92 14.12 -7.10
N SER A 30 18.70 14.41 -7.57
CA SER A 30 18.46 14.92 -8.92
C SER A 30 19.06 16.31 -9.15
N LEU A 31 19.32 17.06 -8.07
CA LEU A 31 20.01 18.35 -8.06
C LEU A 31 21.51 18.23 -7.74
N GLY A 32 22.04 17.01 -7.58
CA GLY A 32 23.44 16.74 -7.26
C GLY A 32 23.79 16.76 -5.77
N ASP A 33 22.81 16.94 -4.89
CA ASP A 33 23.00 16.90 -3.44
C ASP A 33 22.71 15.48 -2.91
N LEU A 34 23.78 14.77 -2.52
CA LEU A 34 23.71 13.40 -2.04
C LEU A 34 23.84 13.34 -0.52
N PRO A 35 23.08 12.48 0.17
CA PRO A 35 23.22 12.32 1.61
C PRO A 35 24.62 11.81 1.96
N THR A 36 25.25 12.46 2.95
CA THR A 36 26.59 12.08 3.44
C THR A 36 26.55 10.98 4.49
N THR A 37 25.39 10.75 5.11
CA THR A 37 25.17 9.71 6.11
C THR A 37 24.29 8.58 5.55
N PRO A 38 24.61 7.32 5.87
CA PRO A 38 23.76 6.19 5.51
C PRO A 38 22.40 6.30 6.19
N VAL A 39 21.36 5.99 5.42
CA VAL A 39 19.99 5.88 5.94
C VAL A 39 19.85 4.55 6.69
N VAL A 40 19.40 4.61 7.95
CA VAL A 40 19.11 3.41 8.75
C VAL A 40 17.62 3.12 8.67
N GLN A 41 17.26 1.96 8.11
CA GLN A 41 15.87 1.51 8.07
C GLN A 41 15.48 0.83 9.38
N SER A 42 14.23 1.03 9.80
CA SER A 42 13.65 0.30 10.93
C SER A 42 13.67 -1.21 10.72
N ASN A 43 13.86 -1.97 11.81
CA ASN A 43 13.80 -3.43 11.80
C ASN A 43 12.35 -3.98 11.73
N ILE A 44 11.34 -3.11 11.71
CA ILE A 44 9.94 -3.52 11.59
C ILE A 44 9.72 -4.11 10.20
N LYS A 45 9.28 -5.37 10.16
CA LYS A 45 8.95 -6.08 8.92
C LYS A 45 7.48 -5.91 8.60
N ALA A 46 7.18 -5.14 7.56
CA ALA A 46 5.86 -5.00 6.97
C ALA A 46 5.83 -5.62 5.57
N SER A 47 4.64 -5.92 5.08
CA SER A 47 4.40 -6.37 3.70
C SER A 47 3.38 -5.48 3.00
N LEU A 48 3.65 -5.22 1.73
CA LEU A 48 2.78 -4.48 0.82
C LEU A 48 1.93 -5.48 0.06
N HIS A 49 0.61 -5.36 0.15
CA HIS A 49 -0.33 -6.25 -0.53
C HIS A 49 -1.34 -5.45 -1.34
N TYR A 50 -1.39 -5.71 -2.63
CA TYR A 50 -2.53 -5.33 -3.45
C TYR A 50 -3.67 -6.31 -3.18
N PHE A 51 -4.82 -5.81 -2.75
CA PHE A 51 -6.02 -6.61 -2.59
C PHE A 51 -6.94 -6.41 -3.78
N TYR A 52 -7.21 -7.49 -4.51
CA TYR A 52 -8.07 -7.47 -5.68
C TYR A 52 -9.43 -8.09 -5.36
N ALA A 53 -10.47 -7.55 -5.98
CA ALA A 53 -11.82 -8.05 -5.86
C ALA A 53 -11.97 -9.41 -6.57
N ASP A 54 -12.50 -10.40 -5.87
CA ASP A 54 -12.84 -11.73 -6.41
C ASP A 54 -14.22 -11.77 -7.07
N ASP A 55 -15.06 -10.77 -6.79
CA ASP A 55 -16.37 -10.53 -7.40
C ASP A 55 -16.60 -9.01 -7.62
N ASN A 56 -17.75 -8.63 -8.14
CA ASN A 56 -18.18 -7.23 -8.16
C ASN A 56 -18.67 -6.82 -6.77
N TYR A 57 -18.15 -5.72 -6.26
CA TYR A 57 -18.53 -5.14 -4.98
C TYR A 57 -19.01 -3.70 -5.15
N THR A 58 -19.94 -3.29 -4.32
CA THR A 58 -20.25 -1.88 -4.08
C THR A 58 -19.65 -1.50 -2.74
N VAL A 59 -18.89 -0.42 -2.69
CA VAL A 59 -18.30 0.08 -1.44
C VAL A 59 -19.42 0.59 -0.53
N PRO A 60 -19.66 0.01 0.65
CA PRO A 60 -20.67 0.50 1.57
C PRO A 60 -20.40 1.95 1.99
N THR A 61 -21.46 2.70 2.29
CA THR A 61 -21.33 4.09 2.79
C THR A 61 -20.73 4.17 4.19
N ASP A 62 -20.92 3.11 4.97
CA ASP A 62 -20.45 2.92 6.35
C ASP A 62 -19.23 1.98 6.43
N MET A 63 -18.49 1.84 5.32
CA MET A 63 -17.29 0.99 5.26
C MET A 63 -16.26 1.42 6.33
N ASN A 64 -15.90 0.48 7.20
CA ASN A 64 -14.88 0.65 8.23
C ASN A 64 -13.54 0.08 7.75
N TRP A 65 -12.73 0.96 7.14
CA TRP A 65 -11.39 0.63 6.65
C TRP A 65 -10.39 0.50 7.79
N SER A 66 -9.53 -0.53 7.74
CA SER A 66 -8.41 -0.68 8.66
C SER A 66 -7.36 0.42 8.43
N GLU A 67 -6.64 0.84 9.47
CA GLU A 67 -5.56 1.84 9.37
C GLU A 67 -4.42 1.42 8.43
N GLU A 68 -4.26 0.11 8.21
CA GLU A 68 -3.29 -0.45 7.28
C GLU A 68 -3.70 -0.34 5.80
N CYS A 69 -4.95 0.07 5.51
CA CYS A 69 -5.45 0.20 4.14
C CYS A 69 -5.10 1.57 3.54
N CYS A 70 -4.69 1.58 2.28
CA CYS A 70 -4.35 2.76 1.48
C CYS A 70 -5.07 2.67 0.13
N ASP A 71 -5.04 3.76 -0.65
CA ASP A 71 -5.71 3.84 -1.97
C ASP A 71 -7.21 3.52 -1.89
N LEU A 72 -7.90 4.13 -0.92
CA LEU A 72 -9.28 3.78 -0.60
C LEU A 72 -10.25 4.26 -1.70
N PRO A 73 -11.16 3.39 -2.17
CA PRO A 73 -12.17 3.74 -3.14
C PRO A 73 -13.26 4.60 -2.49
N GLN A 74 -13.96 5.38 -3.32
CA GLN A 74 -15.05 6.24 -2.87
C GLN A 74 -16.24 5.39 -2.37
N SER A 75 -16.89 5.81 -1.29
CA SER A 75 -18.15 5.23 -0.83
C SER A 75 -19.22 5.23 -1.93
N GLY A 76 -19.97 4.13 -2.04
CA GLY A 76 -20.99 3.90 -3.07
C GLY A 76 -20.43 3.56 -4.46
N SER A 77 -19.11 3.61 -4.66
CA SER A 77 -18.52 3.21 -5.95
C SER A 77 -18.56 1.70 -6.15
N THR A 78 -18.56 1.28 -7.41
CA THR A 78 -18.48 -0.13 -7.79
C THR A 78 -17.04 -0.52 -8.10
N ILE A 79 -16.56 -1.60 -7.47
CA ILE A 79 -15.31 -2.27 -7.76
C ILE A 79 -15.65 -3.54 -8.53
N LYS A 80 -15.20 -3.64 -9.79
CA LYS A 80 -15.45 -4.85 -10.59
C LYS A 80 -14.49 -5.96 -10.20
N LYS A 81 -14.90 -7.21 -10.44
CA LYS A 81 -14.02 -8.38 -10.31
C LYS A 81 -12.68 -8.15 -11.03
N GLY A 82 -11.59 -8.46 -10.34
CA GLY A 82 -10.22 -8.28 -10.82
C GLY A 82 -9.68 -6.86 -10.69
N GLN A 83 -10.48 -5.88 -10.26
CA GLN A 83 -9.99 -4.53 -9.94
C GLN A 83 -9.43 -4.48 -8.51
N PRO A 84 -8.47 -3.58 -8.24
CA PRO A 84 -7.96 -3.38 -6.90
C PRO A 84 -9.07 -2.83 -6.00
N ILE A 85 -9.21 -3.43 -4.82
CA ILE A 85 -10.01 -2.91 -3.72
C ILE A 85 -9.22 -1.81 -3.00
N CYS A 86 -8.01 -2.14 -2.56
CA CYS A 86 -7.13 -1.25 -1.85
C CYS A 86 -5.71 -1.85 -1.81
N THR A 87 -4.76 -1.05 -1.36
CA THR A 87 -3.43 -1.52 -0.94
C THR A 87 -3.43 -1.71 0.57
N ILE A 88 -2.71 -2.73 1.07
CA ILE A 88 -2.59 -3.02 2.51
C ILE A 88 -1.10 -3.06 2.88
N ILE A 89 -0.70 -2.20 3.83
CA ILE A 89 0.63 -2.20 4.41
C ILE A 89 0.52 -2.65 5.87
N ALA A 90 0.85 -3.89 6.14
CA ALA A 90 0.66 -4.46 7.47
C ALA A 90 1.84 -5.34 7.90
N GLN A 91 1.98 -5.48 9.22
CA GLN A 91 2.88 -6.47 9.80
C GLN A 91 2.38 -7.89 9.55
N ARG A 92 3.29 -8.86 9.63
CA ARG A 92 3.00 -10.29 9.41
C ARG A 92 1.80 -10.75 10.24
N GLY A 93 0.88 -11.46 9.61
CA GLY A 93 -0.26 -12.10 10.26
C GLY A 93 -1.56 -11.28 10.27
N LYS A 94 -1.50 -9.97 10.03
CA LYS A 94 -2.71 -9.12 10.00
C LYS A 94 -3.48 -9.16 8.68
N VAL A 95 -2.77 -9.29 7.56
CA VAL A 95 -3.32 -9.11 6.19
C VAL A 95 -4.53 -10.00 5.91
N LYS A 96 -4.50 -11.27 6.33
CA LYS A 96 -5.61 -12.21 6.11
C LYS A 96 -6.90 -11.72 6.78
N ASN A 97 -6.79 -11.30 8.04
CA ASN A 97 -7.93 -10.85 8.83
C ASN A 97 -8.49 -9.52 8.29
N ILE A 98 -7.60 -8.61 7.86
CA ILE A 98 -8.00 -7.35 7.20
C ILE A 98 -8.82 -7.67 5.94
N LYS A 99 -8.26 -8.47 5.00
CA LYS A 99 -8.97 -8.86 3.76
C LYS A 99 -10.32 -9.51 4.05
N GLN A 100 -10.39 -10.41 5.03
CA GLN A 100 -11.64 -11.08 5.39
C GLN A 100 -12.68 -10.11 5.96
N SER A 101 -12.28 -9.17 6.82
CA SER A 101 -13.16 -8.11 7.35
C SER A 101 -13.72 -7.23 6.23
N LEU A 102 -12.87 -6.80 5.29
CA LEU A 102 -13.29 -5.95 4.16
C LEU A 102 -14.35 -6.65 3.30
N ILE A 103 -14.14 -7.93 2.97
CA ILE A 103 -15.09 -8.71 2.17
C ILE A 103 -16.41 -8.94 2.92
N LEU A 104 -16.36 -9.18 4.22
CA LEU A 104 -17.58 -9.31 5.03
C LEU A 104 -18.40 -8.02 4.98
N GLN A 105 -17.77 -6.85 5.12
CA GLN A 105 -18.45 -5.57 5.04
C GLN A 105 -19.06 -5.31 3.64
N MET A 106 -18.34 -5.65 2.56
CA MET A 106 -18.82 -5.48 1.19
C MET A 106 -19.99 -6.39 0.82
N LYS A 107 -20.21 -7.49 1.55
CA LYS A 107 -21.29 -8.47 1.32
C LYS A 107 -22.55 -8.22 2.15
N ILE A 108 -22.57 -7.19 3.00
CA ILE A 108 -23.73 -6.87 3.85
C ILE A 108 -24.83 -6.09 3.08
N LEU A 109 -24.59 -5.77 1.80
CA LEU A 109 -25.55 -5.12 0.90
C LEU A 109 -26.44 -6.12 0.14
#